data_AF-A0A2W1JNW8-F1
#
_entry.id   AF-A0A2W1JNW8-F1
#
_cell.length_a   1.000
_cell.length_b   1.000
_cell.length_c   1.000
_cell.angle_alpha   90.00
_cell.angle_beta   90.00
_cell.angle_gamma   90.00
#
_symmetry.space_group_name_H-M   'P 1'
#
loop_
_entity.id
_entity.type
_entity.pdbx_description
1 polymer ?
#
loop_
_entity_poly.entity_id
_entity_poly.type
_entity_poly.pdbx_seq_one_letter_code
_entity_poly.pdbx_strand_id
1 'polypeptide(L)'
;MDVEIALRIIDEAVFDFIERHLSAPEVEIVRGTWVRSTYDEMAETSPFSMNYLKRDVGPKFWKLLSKAWAEDVNKSNLQTVLERRTSNFASKTLARGASAPPHQDWTMSAPLCLPLEGREGELAQLKDWLQAEPSSVVAIQGLPGVGKTGLARQLAENVQSSFEYVVWHSLGQAPVLQRSLEVLSAQLPEVTTSADEALARVLAQCRQYRCLLVLDGVESILQPGQLAGHYRSGYEDYAAFFEQMTVATHRSCLVITTLEVPTSLLMQSQTPSFRYLSLSGLPENDATLLLTQEGLKAKKAWPLLIHQYQGHPLALKMVAQRIQRLFNGDVSGFLAQENVLTGGLESLLSGVFNRLTQIEQELLYTLACASAPLSLVNLESLLPTQGNLLEALGSLQARSLLKTQDQKAVAYFTLAPFVQAFAIADLTRQLREHPTAEHPQPLSLKIPELKLSAEHEPVSLSQWMAGEIEPDWQPLDRLLADTAQLIPTLRSLSSLRDGSSVKRLKYLKLSSEDPQSQVALLVMITPQAGERMLMHVQLQPGGEVAELPPQIHLKLLDESGESLREVQSQQHDSFIQLPSFSGKLGESFGLQIVLGDNCISETFVI
;
A
#
# COMPACT_ATOMS: atom_id res chain seq x y z
N MET A 1 10.31 -25.65 10.49
CA MET A 1 9.01 -25.05 10.10
C MET A 1 8.86 -23.74 10.88
N ASP A 2 8.34 -22.68 10.25
CA ASP A 2 8.18 -21.35 10.89
C ASP A 2 7.02 -21.35 11.91
N VAL A 3 7.12 -20.53 12.97
CA VAL A 3 6.09 -20.44 14.03
C VAL A 3 4.75 -19.93 13.51
N GLU A 4 4.75 -19.03 12.53
CA GLU A 4 3.53 -18.51 11.91
C GLU A 4 2.84 -19.57 11.05
N ILE A 5 3.63 -20.44 10.39
CA ILE A 5 3.09 -21.58 9.65
C ILE A 5 2.48 -22.60 10.62
N ALA A 6 3.16 -22.88 11.73
CA ALA A 6 2.65 -23.76 12.77
C ALA A 6 1.36 -23.21 13.40
N LEU A 7 1.31 -21.91 13.70
CA LEU A 7 0.13 -21.22 14.19
C LEU A 7 -1.04 -21.36 13.22
N ARG A 8 -0.82 -21.15 11.92
CA ARG A 8 -1.87 -21.28 10.92
C ARG A 8 -2.45 -22.69 10.85
N ILE A 9 -1.59 -23.72 10.87
CA ILE A 9 -2.02 -25.13 10.84
C ILE A 9 -2.81 -25.49 12.12
N ILE A 10 -2.36 -25.00 13.27
CA ILE A 10 -3.03 -25.22 14.56
C ILE A 10 -4.38 -24.49 14.58
N ASP A 11 -4.42 -23.25 14.10
CA ASP A 11 -5.64 -22.43 14.07
C ASP A 11 -6.70 -23.04 13.15
N GLU A 12 -6.30 -23.49 11.96
CA GLU A 12 -7.17 -24.20 11.03
C GLU A 12 -7.73 -25.50 11.64
N ALA A 13 -6.88 -26.29 12.31
CA ALA A 13 -7.33 -27.51 12.96
C ALA A 13 -8.29 -27.28 14.14
N VAL A 14 -8.12 -26.16 14.86
CA VAL A 14 -9.05 -25.78 15.94
C VAL A 14 -10.35 -25.23 15.34
N PHE A 15 -10.28 -24.46 14.26
CA PHE A 15 -11.45 -23.96 13.54
C PHE A 15 -12.30 -25.10 12.97
N ASP A 16 -11.69 -26.10 12.32
CA ASP A 16 -12.41 -27.26 11.79
C ASP A 16 -13.09 -28.10 12.87
N PHE A 17 -12.55 -28.09 14.09
CA PHE A 17 -13.05 -28.93 15.18
C PHE A 17 -14.12 -28.25 16.05
N ILE A 18 -14.05 -26.93 16.25
CA ILE A 18 -14.96 -26.20 17.15
C ILE A 18 -15.49 -24.87 16.57
N GLU A 19 -15.30 -24.60 15.27
CA GLU A 19 -15.76 -23.40 14.56
C GLU A 19 -15.30 -22.08 15.23
N ARG A 20 -14.07 -22.09 15.77
CA ARG A 20 -13.46 -20.99 16.53
C ARG A 20 -11.97 -20.90 16.21
N HIS A 21 -11.47 -19.68 16.05
CA HIS A 21 -10.03 -19.40 15.98
C HIS A 21 -9.37 -19.43 17.37
N LEU A 22 -8.04 -19.57 17.37
CA LEU A 22 -7.21 -19.49 18.56
C LEU A 22 -7.41 -18.14 19.27
N SER A 23 -7.61 -18.23 20.58
CA SER A 23 -7.65 -17.07 21.45
C SER A 23 -6.24 -16.52 21.68
N ALA A 24 -6.12 -15.24 22.01
CA ALA A 24 -4.84 -14.60 22.32
C ALA A 24 -3.93 -15.40 23.30
N PRO A 25 -4.43 -15.99 24.41
CA PRO A 25 -3.57 -16.81 25.27
C PRO A 25 -3.18 -18.16 24.65
N GLU A 26 -3.97 -18.73 23.73
CA GLU A 26 -3.60 -19.97 23.02
C GLU A 26 -2.51 -19.70 21.97
N VAL A 27 -2.61 -18.57 21.26
CA VAL A 27 -1.55 -18.10 20.34
C VAL A 27 -0.23 -17.94 21.09
N GLU A 28 -0.25 -17.32 22.27
CA GLU A 28 0.94 -17.13 23.10
C GLU A 28 1.56 -18.47 23.53
N ILE A 29 0.72 -19.43 23.94
CA ILE A 29 1.17 -20.78 24.29
C ILE A 29 1.83 -21.46 23.10
N VAL A 30 1.28 -21.34 21.88
CA VAL A 30 1.90 -21.92 20.68
C VAL A 30 3.23 -21.25 20.37
N ARG A 31 3.29 -19.91 20.39
CA ARG A 31 4.51 -19.15 20.10
C ARG A 31 5.63 -19.50 21.06
N GLY A 32 5.37 -19.42 22.37
CA GLY A 32 6.39 -19.76 23.36
C GLY A 32 6.74 -21.25 23.34
N THR A 33 5.82 -22.15 22.96
CA THR A 33 6.14 -23.58 22.79
C THR A 33 7.09 -23.77 21.62
N TRP A 34 6.95 -22.98 20.55
CA TRP A 34 7.81 -23.05 19.37
C TRP A 34 9.25 -22.60 19.64
N VAL A 35 9.45 -21.65 20.54
CA VAL A 35 10.77 -21.16 20.94
C VAL A 35 11.31 -21.91 22.19
N ARG A 36 10.59 -22.94 22.64
CA ARG A 36 10.90 -23.75 23.85
C ARG A 36 10.91 -22.95 25.16
N SER A 37 10.19 -21.84 25.22
CA SER A 37 10.06 -21.00 26.41
C SER A 37 9.25 -21.68 27.51
N THR A 38 9.57 -21.40 28.77
CA THR A 38 8.77 -21.85 29.92
C THR A 38 7.46 -21.05 30.05
N TYR A 39 6.50 -21.55 30.85
CA TYR A 39 5.27 -20.77 31.10
C TYR A 39 5.53 -19.50 31.92
N ASP A 40 6.63 -19.47 32.66
CA ASP A 40 7.10 -18.28 33.39
C ASP A 40 7.59 -17.23 32.39
N GLU A 41 8.46 -17.59 31.45
CA GLU A 41 8.95 -16.69 30.39
C GLU A 41 7.82 -16.15 29.49
N MET A 42 6.85 -17.00 29.11
CA MET A 42 5.67 -16.57 28.35
C MET A 42 4.84 -15.51 29.09
N ALA A 43 4.82 -15.56 30.42
CA ALA A 43 4.07 -14.61 31.24
C ALA A 43 4.81 -13.27 31.40
N GLU A 44 6.13 -13.25 31.26
CA GLU A 44 6.93 -12.01 31.29
C GLU A 44 6.79 -11.20 29.99
N THR A 45 6.57 -11.87 28.86
CA THR A 45 6.46 -11.25 27.53
C THR A 45 5.02 -11.01 27.08
N SER A 46 4.02 -11.35 27.89
CA SER A 46 2.60 -11.27 27.54
C SER A 46 1.77 -10.64 28.66
N PRO A 47 0.54 -10.15 28.38
CA PRO A 47 -0.34 -9.61 29.43
C PRO A 47 -0.95 -10.71 30.33
N PHE A 48 -0.55 -11.98 30.20
CA PHE A 48 -1.15 -13.12 30.88
C PHE A 48 -0.28 -13.64 32.03
N SER A 49 -0.88 -13.93 33.19
CA SER A 49 -0.14 -14.51 34.31
C SER A 49 0.28 -15.97 34.04
N MET A 50 1.43 -16.39 34.59
CA MET A 50 1.91 -17.78 34.46
C MET A 50 0.86 -18.78 34.96
N ASN A 51 0.21 -18.48 36.08
CA ASN A 51 -0.84 -19.36 36.63
C ASN A 51 -2.03 -19.50 35.67
N TYR A 52 -2.42 -18.43 34.97
CA TYR A 52 -3.49 -18.47 33.97
C TYR A 52 -3.10 -19.32 32.75
N LEU A 53 -1.89 -19.12 32.20
CA LEU A 53 -1.40 -19.89 31.06
C LEU A 53 -1.18 -21.38 31.40
N LYS A 54 -0.61 -21.68 32.57
CA LYS A 54 -0.21 -23.04 32.97
C LYS A 54 -1.35 -23.87 33.55
N ARG A 55 -2.25 -23.29 34.35
CA ARG A 55 -3.29 -24.04 35.07
C ARG A 55 -4.66 -24.00 34.40
N ASP A 56 -4.96 -22.97 33.61
CA ASP A 56 -6.28 -22.81 33.00
C ASP A 56 -6.25 -23.05 31.47
N VAL A 57 -5.52 -22.20 30.74
CA VAL A 57 -5.54 -22.20 29.27
C VAL A 57 -4.81 -23.42 28.70
N GLY A 58 -3.56 -23.68 29.14
CA GLY A 58 -2.70 -24.72 28.60
C GLY A 58 -3.31 -26.13 28.61
N PRO A 59 -3.76 -26.67 29.76
CA PRO A 59 -4.33 -28.01 29.82
C PRO A 59 -5.58 -28.19 28.94
N LYS A 60 -6.44 -27.17 28.86
CA LYS A 60 -7.63 -27.17 28.00
C LYS A 60 -7.25 -27.15 26.53
N PHE A 61 -6.28 -26.31 26.17
CA PHE A 61 -5.77 -26.17 24.82
C PHE A 61 -5.12 -27.46 24.29
N TRP A 62 -4.25 -28.09 25.07
CA TRP A 62 -3.61 -29.35 24.66
C TRP A 62 -4.62 -30.49 24.51
N LYS A 63 -5.61 -30.56 25.39
CA LYS A 63 -6.70 -31.55 25.28
C LYS A 63 -7.58 -31.30 24.05
N LEU A 64 -7.81 -30.04 23.70
CA LEU A 64 -8.55 -29.65 22.50
C LEU A 64 -7.79 -30.08 21.24
N LEU A 65 -6.50 -29.74 21.13
CA LEU A 65 -5.66 -30.14 20.01
C LEU A 65 -5.53 -31.66 19.88
N SER A 66 -5.39 -32.35 21.01
CA SER A 66 -5.30 -33.80 21.01
C SER A 66 -6.55 -34.47 20.43
N LYS A 67 -7.72 -33.88 20.71
CA LYS A 67 -8.98 -34.32 20.13
C LYS A 67 -9.11 -33.95 18.65
N ALA A 68 -8.78 -32.71 18.29
CA ALA A 68 -8.84 -32.23 16.90
C ALA A 68 -7.95 -33.07 15.97
N TRP A 69 -6.80 -33.55 16.48
CA TRP A 69 -5.87 -34.36 15.71
C TRP A 69 -5.96 -35.86 15.96
N ALA A 70 -6.84 -36.33 16.85
CA ALA A 70 -6.95 -37.75 17.22
C ALA A 70 -5.59 -38.39 17.62
N GLU A 71 -4.72 -37.60 18.25
CA GLU A 71 -3.38 -37.98 18.70
C GLU A 71 -3.04 -37.21 19.98
N ASP A 72 -2.22 -37.77 20.88
CA ASP A 72 -1.85 -37.07 22.12
C ASP A 72 -0.86 -35.92 21.85
N VAL A 73 -1.30 -34.68 22.09
CA VAL A 73 -0.56 -33.43 21.85
C VAL A 73 -0.36 -32.69 23.16
N ASN A 74 0.89 -32.36 23.45
CA ASN A 74 1.30 -31.57 24.60
C ASN A 74 2.46 -30.63 24.22
N LYS A 75 2.84 -29.75 25.16
CA LYS A 75 3.91 -28.74 24.94
C LYS A 75 5.23 -29.34 24.44
N SER A 76 5.59 -30.56 24.85
CA SER A 76 6.89 -31.16 24.52
C SER A 76 6.92 -31.88 23.17
N ASN A 77 5.76 -32.28 22.64
CA ASN A 77 5.68 -33.06 21.39
C ASN A 77 5.01 -32.32 20.22
N LEU A 78 4.48 -31.10 20.45
CA LEU A 78 3.79 -30.29 19.43
C LEU A 78 4.61 -30.15 18.14
N GLN A 79 5.89 -29.77 18.26
CA GLN A 79 6.79 -29.60 17.11
C GLN A 79 6.94 -30.91 16.33
N THR A 80 7.21 -32.01 17.02
CA THR A 80 7.39 -33.32 16.41
C THR A 80 6.11 -33.82 15.73
N VAL A 81 4.94 -33.62 16.34
CA VAL A 81 3.64 -34.01 15.76
C VAL A 81 3.35 -33.22 14.49
N LEU A 82 3.59 -31.91 14.50
CA LEU A 82 3.42 -31.04 13.34
C LEU A 82 4.40 -31.38 12.23
N GLU A 83 5.70 -31.49 12.56
CA GLU A 83 6.74 -31.84 11.61
C GLU A 83 6.45 -33.19 10.97
N ARG A 84 6.03 -34.20 11.76
CA ARG A 84 5.65 -35.53 11.24
C ARG A 84 4.41 -35.47 10.35
N ARG A 85 3.42 -34.62 10.64
CA ARG A 85 2.26 -34.45 9.75
C ARG A 85 2.62 -33.76 8.43
N THR A 86 3.50 -32.76 8.47
CA THR A 86 4.03 -32.11 7.25
C THR A 86 5.03 -32.99 6.49
N SER A 87 5.83 -33.81 7.17
CA SER A 87 6.85 -34.68 6.56
C SER A 87 6.30 -36.04 6.15
N ASN A 88 5.21 -36.55 6.75
CA ASN A 88 4.44 -37.66 6.19
C ASN A 88 3.74 -37.25 4.89
N PHE A 89 3.49 -35.96 4.67
CA PHE A 89 3.09 -35.42 3.36
C PHE A 89 4.24 -35.48 2.34
N ALA A 90 5.47 -35.16 2.75
CA ALA A 90 6.66 -35.28 1.90
C ALA A 90 7.10 -36.74 1.64
N SER A 91 6.90 -37.63 2.62
CA SER A 91 7.38 -39.03 2.58
C SER A 91 6.40 -39.98 1.89
N LYS A 92 5.09 -39.68 1.88
CA LYS A 92 4.13 -40.41 1.03
C LYS A 92 4.36 -40.18 -0.47
N THR A 93 5.09 -39.12 -0.83
CA THR A 93 5.51 -38.79 -2.21
C THR A 93 6.77 -39.56 -2.62
N LEU A 94 7.60 -40.00 -1.67
CA LEU A 94 8.87 -40.71 -1.94
C LEU A 94 8.73 -42.25 -1.97
N ALA A 95 7.62 -42.82 -1.51
CA ALA A 95 7.37 -44.27 -1.50
C ALA A 95 6.52 -44.77 -2.67
N ARG A 96 6.20 -43.93 -3.66
CA ARG A 96 5.44 -44.31 -4.85
C ARG A 96 6.32 -44.27 -6.09
N GLY A 97 7.29 -45.20 -6.13
CA GLY A 97 7.89 -45.64 -7.38
C GLY A 97 6.86 -46.43 -8.20
N ALA A 98 5.94 -45.71 -8.85
CA ALA A 98 5.09 -46.17 -9.95
C ALA A 98 4.20 -44.98 -10.37
N SER A 99 4.47 -44.42 -11.55
CA SER A 99 3.65 -43.43 -12.28
C SER A 99 2.87 -42.42 -11.43
N ALA A 100 3.35 -41.17 -11.33
CA ALA A 100 2.56 -40.08 -10.77
C ALA A 100 1.18 -40.03 -11.47
N PRO A 101 0.05 -40.02 -10.74
CA PRO A 101 -1.26 -39.96 -11.37
C PRO A 101 -1.40 -38.64 -12.15
N PRO A 102 -2.10 -38.65 -13.31
CA PRO A 102 -2.52 -37.40 -13.94
C PRO A 102 -3.37 -36.63 -12.92
N HIS A 103 -3.04 -35.36 -12.68
CA HIS A 103 -3.63 -34.52 -11.63
C HIS A 103 -3.24 -34.91 -10.18
N GLN A 104 -1.96 -34.77 -9.83
CA GLN A 104 -1.58 -34.61 -8.42
C GLN A 104 -2.41 -33.47 -7.80
N ASP A 105 -2.77 -33.57 -6.51
CA ASP A 105 -3.71 -32.65 -5.82
C ASP A 105 -3.10 -31.25 -5.61
N TRP A 106 -2.95 -30.52 -6.72
CA TRP A 106 -2.42 -29.16 -6.79
C TRP A 106 -3.28 -28.18 -5.98
N THR A 107 -4.52 -28.56 -5.64
CA THR A 107 -5.43 -27.75 -4.84
C THR A 107 -4.93 -27.49 -3.42
N MET A 108 -4.03 -28.34 -2.90
CA MET A 108 -3.35 -28.16 -1.61
C MET A 108 -2.27 -27.08 -1.66
N SER A 109 -1.65 -26.86 -2.82
CA SER A 109 -0.63 -25.83 -3.04
C SER A 109 -1.23 -24.49 -3.48
N ALA A 110 -2.46 -24.51 -4.00
CA ALA A 110 -3.20 -23.34 -4.42
C ALA A 110 -4.06 -22.76 -3.28
N PRO A 111 -4.25 -21.43 -3.18
CA PRO A 111 -5.15 -20.80 -2.20
C PRO A 111 -6.60 -21.25 -2.37
N LEU A 112 -7.38 -21.38 -1.29
CA LEU A 112 -8.77 -21.86 -1.32
C LEU A 112 -9.62 -21.20 -2.42
N CYS A 113 -10.45 -22.01 -3.11
CA CYS A 113 -11.36 -21.52 -4.15
C CYS A 113 -12.58 -20.87 -3.48
N LEU A 114 -12.66 -19.54 -3.54
CA LEU A 114 -13.93 -18.84 -3.34
C LEU A 114 -14.56 -18.62 -4.72
N PRO A 115 -15.89 -18.78 -4.87
CA PRO A 115 -16.56 -18.49 -6.13
C PRO A 115 -16.23 -17.06 -6.58
N LEU A 116 -15.62 -16.95 -7.77
CA LEU A 116 -15.49 -15.68 -8.48
C LEU A 116 -16.71 -15.54 -9.38
N GLU A 117 -17.60 -14.66 -8.98
CA GLU A 117 -18.76 -14.25 -9.77
C GLU A 117 -18.39 -13.04 -10.63
N GLY A 118 -18.93 -12.97 -11.84
CA GLY A 118 -18.79 -11.79 -12.70
C GLY A 118 -17.44 -11.67 -13.39
N ARG A 119 -16.76 -12.81 -13.62
CA ARG A 119 -15.47 -12.89 -14.33
C ARG A 119 -15.51 -13.91 -15.46
N GLU A 120 -16.70 -14.28 -15.90
CA GLU A 120 -16.91 -15.30 -16.92
C GLU A 120 -16.29 -14.89 -18.26
N GLY A 121 -16.33 -13.59 -18.59
CA GLY A 121 -15.73 -13.04 -19.79
C GLY A 121 -14.20 -13.14 -19.79
N GLU A 122 -13.55 -12.67 -18.72
CA GLU A 122 -12.11 -12.77 -18.54
C GLU A 122 -11.64 -14.22 -18.50
N LEU A 123 -12.40 -15.08 -17.81
CA LEU A 123 -12.13 -16.52 -17.75
C LEU A 123 -12.23 -17.17 -19.14
N ALA A 124 -13.24 -16.82 -19.95
CA ALA A 124 -13.38 -17.31 -21.32
C ALA A 124 -12.21 -16.87 -22.19
N GLN A 125 -11.81 -15.60 -22.12
CA GLN A 125 -10.66 -15.07 -22.84
C GLN A 125 -9.35 -15.78 -22.48
N LEU A 126 -9.11 -16.03 -21.19
CA LEU A 126 -7.92 -16.75 -20.72
C LEU A 126 -7.93 -18.21 -21.20
N LYS A 127 -9.09 -18.88 -21.21
CA LYS A 127 -9.25 -20.22 -21.75
C LYS A 127 -8.88 -20.27 -23.23
N ASP A 128 -9.40 -19.31 -24.01
CA ASP A 128 -9.12 -19.22 -25.45
C ASP A 128 -7.63 -19.03 -25.70
N TRP A 129 -6.94 -18.19 -24.92
CA TRP A 129 -5.49 -17.98 -25.04
C TRP A 129 -4.68 -19.24 -24.75
N LEU A 130 -5.03 -20.01 -23.71
CA LEU A 130 -4.35 -21.28 -23.38
C LEU A 130 -4.61 -22.40 -24.39
N GLN A 131 -5.68 -22.29 -25.20
CA GLN A 131 -6.03 -23.25 -26.24
C GLN A 131 -5.51 -22.86 -27.62
N ALA A 132 -5.36 -21.56 -27.88
CA ALA A 132 -4.97 -21.03 -29.18
C ALA A 132 -3.55 -21.43 -29.59
N GLU A 133 -2.59 -21.38 -28.67
CA GLU A 133 -1.18 -21.68 -28.97
C GLU A 133 -0.56 -22.66 -27.98
N PRO A 134 0.21 -23.66 -28.46
CA PRO A 134 1.11 -24.41 -27.61
C PRO A 134 2.24 -23.49 -27.13
N SER A 135 2.67 -23.58 -25.87
CA SER A 135 3.69 -22.68 -25.27
C SER A 135 3.21 -21.28 -24.92
N SER A 136 1.91 -21.07 -24.74
CA SER A 136 1.39 -19.78 -24.31
C SER A 136 1.84 -19.44 -22.88
N VAL A 137 2.45 -18.28 -22.70
CA VAL A 137 2.66 -17.62 -21.41
C VAL A 137 1.59 -16.53 -21.27
N VAL A 138 0.80 -16.61 -20.20
CA VAL A 138 -0.30 -15.70 -19.93
C VAL A 138 -0.10 -15.03 -18.58
N ALA A 139 -0.08 -13.69 -18.56
CA ALA A 139 -0.03 -12.92 -17.32
C ALA A 139 -1.40 -12.35 -16.95
N ILE A 140 -1.78 -12.46 -15.68
CA ILE A 140 -2.94 -11.79 -15.09
C ILE A 140 -2.39 -10.66 -14.21
N GLN A 141 -2.55 -9.43 -14.68
CA GLN A 141 -2.02 -8.21 -14.07
C GLN A 141 -3.13 -7.43 -13.36
N GLY A 142 -2.83 -6.74 -12.26
CA GLY A 142 -3.78 -5.82 -11.61
C GLY A 142 -3.48 -5.57 -10.14
N LEU A 143 -4.28 -4.70 -9.51
CA LEU A 143 -4.08 -4.31 -8.11
C LEU A 143 -4.26 -5.47 -7.12
N PRO A 144 -3.66 -5.40 -5.92
CA PRO A 144 -3.87 -6.41 -4.87
C PRO A 144 -5.35 -6.49 -4.47
N GLY A 145 -5.88 -7.72 -4.36
CA GLY A 145 -7.30 -7.93 -3.99
C GLY A 145 -8.30 -7.77 -5.13
N VAL A 146 -7.86 -7.51 -6.37
CA VAL A 146 -8.76 -7.44 -7.55
C VAL A 146 -9.29 -8.81 -8.00
N GLY A 147 -8.67 -9.90 -7.54
CA GLY A 147 -9.09 -11.28 -7.80
C GLY A 147 -8.16 -12.10 -8.70
N LYS A 148 -6.93 -11.64 -8.98
CA LYS A 148 -5.96 -12.33 -9.87
C LYS A 148 -5.75 -13.80 -9.53
N THR A 149 -5.41 -14.07 -8.26
CA THR A 149 -5.12 -15.41 -7.75
C THR A 149 -6.33 -16.33 -7.83
N GLY A 150 -7.51 -15.84 -7.46
CA GLY A 150 -8.72 -16.64 -7.58
C GLY A 150 -9.10 -16.89 -9.05
N LEU A 151 -8.91 -15.92 -9.94
CA LEU A 151 -9.15 -16.09 -11.39
C LEU A 151 -8.21 -17.14 -11.98
N ALA A 152 -6.92 -17.11 -11.62
CA ALA A 152 -5.95 -18.13 -12.01
C ALA A 152 -6.33 -19.52 -11.50
N ARG A 153 -6.83 -19.62 -10.27
CA ARG A 153 -7.32 -20.89 -9.70
C ARG A 153 -8.53 -21.42 -10.46
N GLN A 154 -9.56 -20.59 -10.65
CA GLN A 154 -10.75 -20.99 -11.39
C GLN A 154 -10.41 -21.36 -12.84
N LEU A 155 -9.48 -20.64 -13.47
CA LEU A 155 -8.94 -21.01 -14.78
C LEU A 155 -8.34 -22.41 -14.77
N ALA A 156 -7.43 -22.69 -13.83
CA ALA A 156 -6.80 -24.01 -13.68
C ALA A 156 -7.82 -25.13 -13.47
N GLU A 157 -8.83 -24.94 -12.61
CA GLU A 157 -9.92 -25.91 -12.39
C GLU A 157 -10.72 -26.19 -13.66
N ASN A 158 -10.99 -25.16 -14.46
CA ASN A 158 -11.77 -25.31 -15.69
C ASN A 158 -11.01 -25.96 -16.84
N VAL A 159 -9.70 -25.75 -16.92
CA VAL A 159 -8.89 -26.28 -18.03
C VAL A 159 -8.10 -27.53 -17.65
N GLN A 160 -8.15 -27.97 -16.39
CA GLN A 160 -7.35 -29.11 -15.91
C GLN A 160 -7.49 -30.37 -16.77
N SER A 161 -8.67 -30.65 -17.33
CA SER A 161 -8.91 -31.81 -18.19
C SER A 161 -8.17 -31.75 -19.53
N SER A 162 -7.73 -30.56 -19.94
CA SER A 162 -6.96 -30.31 -21.17
C SER A 162 -5.45 -30.39 -20.96
N PHE A 163 -4.99 -30.66 -19.73
CA PHE A 163 -3.59 -30.79 -19.35
C PHE A 163 -3.37 -32.12 -18.62
N GLU A 164 -2.22 -32.75 -18.84
CA GLU A 164 -1.85 -33.99 -18.17
C GLU A 164 -1.46 -33.73 -16.70
N TYR A 165 -0.84 -32.57 -16.46
CA TYR A 165 -0.40 -32.13 -15.14
C TYR A 165 -0.73 -30.65 -14.92
N VAL A 166 -1.13 -30.31 -13.71
CA VAL A 166 -1.33 -28.94 -13.25
C VAL A 166 -0.45 -28.74 -12.03
N VAL A 167 0.38 -27.70 -12.05
CA VAL A 167 1.31 -27.38 -10.97
C VAL A 167 1.10 -25.95 -10.53
N TRP A 168 0.84 -25.76 -9.23
CA TRP A 168 0.73 -24.44 -8.63
C TRP A 168 1.93 -24.16 -7.73
N HIS A 169 2.60 -23.04 -7.95
CA HIS A 169 3.74 -22.60 -7.13
C HIS A 169 3.60 -21.13 -6.78
N SER A 170 3.65 -20.82 -5.47
CA SER A 170 3.59 -19.43 -5.00
C SER A 170 5.00 -18.83 -4.94
N LEU A 171 5.15 -17.64 -5.49
CA LEU A 171 6.35 -16.84 -5.37
C LEU A 171 6.28 -15.87 -4.19
N GLY A 172 5.22 -15.85 -3.38
CA GLY A 172 5.01 -14.83 -2.34
C GLY A 172 6.15 -14.65 -1.33
N GLN A 173 6.97 -15.68 -1.11
CA GLN A 173 8.17 -15.64 -0.25
C GLN A 173 9.48 -15.31 -1.00
N ALA A 174 9.38 -14.85 -2.24
CA ALA A 174 10.50 -14.58 -3.14
C ALA A 174 11.52 -15.74 -3.19
N PRO A 175 11.13 -16.98 -3.52
CA PRO A 175 12.11 -18.06 -3.67
C PRO A 175 13.05 -17.77 -4.84
N VAL A 176 14.35 -18.07 -4.69
CA VAL A 176 15.30 -18.06 -5.82
C VAL A 176 14.86 -19.07 -6.90
N LEU A 177 15.22 -18.84 -8.17
CA LEU A 177 14.72 -19.63 -9.29
C LEU A 177 15.01 -21.13 -9.11
N GLN A 178 16.22 -21.48 -8.67
CA GLN A 178 16.61 -22.87 -8.45
C GLN A 178 15.61 -23.62 -7.55
N ARG A 179 15.19 -22.99 -6.44
CA ARG A 179 14.20 -23.56 -5.51
C ARG A 179 12.85 -23.75 -6.18
N SER A 180 12.42 -22.77 -6.98
CA SER A 180 11.17 -22.87 -7.74
C SER A 180 11.22 -23.99 -8.77
N LEU A 181 12.31 -24.13 -9.52
CA LEU A 181 12.51 -25.20 -10.50
C LEU A 181 12.55 -26.59 -9.85
N GLU A 182 13.17 -26.73 -8.68
CA GLU A 182 13.14 -27.96 -7.88
C GLU A 182 11.70 -28.35 -7.50
N VAL A 183 10.90 -27.39 -7.03
CA VAL A 183 9.50 -27.62 -6.66
C VAL A 183 8.64 -27.97 -7.88
N LEU A 184 8.83 -27.28 -9.00
CA LEU A 184 8.13 -27.58 -10.25
C LEU A 184 8.48 -28.97 -10.77
N SER A 185 9.77 -29.30 -10.83
CA SER A 185 10.24 -30.58 -11.36
C SER A 185 9.84 -31.77 -10.49
N ALA A 186 9.76 -31.60 -9.17
CA ALA A 186 9.33 -32.64 -8.24
C ALA A 186 7.83 -32.98 -8.33
N GLN A 187 7.01 -32.05 -8.83
CA GLN A 187 5.57 -32.25 -9.07
C GLN A 187 5.27 -32.76 -10.49
N LEU A 188 6.27 -32.80 -11.37
CA LEU A 188 6.16 -33.31 -12.72
C LEU A 188 6.77 -34.71 -12.83
N PRO A 189 6.34 -35.56 -13.79
CA PRO A 189 6.91 -36.89 -13.97
C PRO A 189 8.39 -36.82 -14.29
N GLU A 190 9.15 -37.83 -13.88
CA GLU A 190 10.55 -37.93 -14.27
C GLU A 190 10.71 -38.11 -15.77
N VAL A 191 11.74 -37.46 -16.31
CA VAL A 191 12.15 -37.58 -17.70
C VAL A 191 13.58 -38.08 -17.73
N THR A 192 13.89 -38.95 -18.69
CA THR A 192 15.25 -39.42 -18.95
C THR A 192 16.06 -38.30 -19.62
N THR A 193 16.44 -37.28 -18.85
CA THR A 193 17.34 -36.22 -19.32
C THR A 193 18.72 -36.38 -18.69
N SER A 194 19.77 -36.27 -19.49
CA SER A 194 21.16 -36.15 -19.01
C SER A 194 21.54 -34.73 -18.60
N ALA A 195 20.57 -33.82 -18.49
CA ALA A 195 20.81 -32.44 -18.14
C ALA A 195 20.83 -32.30 -16.62
N ASP A 196 21.99 -31.94 -16.06
CA ASP A 196 22.18 -31.70 -14.61
C ASP A 196 21.51 -30.40 -14.13
N GLU A 197 21.04 -29.56 -15.05
CA GLU A 197 20.47 -28.25 -14.75
C GLU A 197 18.94 -28.29 -14.60
N ALA A 198 18.43 -27.76 -13.47
CA ALA A 198 17.01 -27.82 -13.11
C ALA A 198 16.08 -27.19 -14.17
N LEU A 199 16.52 -26.12 -14.84
CA LEU A 199 15.76 -25.44 -15.89
C LEU A 199 15.56 -26.35 -17.10
N ALA A 200 16.64 -26.99 -17.56
CA ALA A 200 16.58 -27.91 -18.69
C ALA A 200 15.67 -29.11 -18.41
N ARG A 201 15.66 -29.60 -17.17
CA ARG A 201 14.75 -30.67 -16.73
C ARG A 201 13.29 -30.26 -16.81
N VAL A 202 12.92 -29.09 -16.27
CA VAL A 202 11.54 -28.57 -16.35
C VAL A 202 11.12 -28.37 -17.80
N LEU A 203 11.97 -27.80 -18.65
CA LEU A 203 11.67 -27.62 -20.08
C LEU A 203 11.48 -28.95 -20.80
N ALA A 204 12.28 -29.97 -20.49
CA ALA A 204 12.11 -31.31 -21.05
C ALA A 204 10.80 -31.96 -20.61
N GLN A 205 10.42 -31.81 -19.34
CA GLN A 205 9.10 -32.21 -18.82
C GLN A 205 7.97 -31.51 -19.58
N CYS A 206 8.06 -30.20 -19.77
CA CYS A 206 7.08 -29.39 -20.51
C CYS A 206 6.95 -29.76 -22.00
N ARG A 207 8.02 -30.32 -22.60
CA ARG A 207 8.02 -30.82 -23.99
C ARG A 207 7.38 -32.20 -24.09
N GLN A 208 7.67 -33.09 -23.14
CA GLN A 208 7.18 -34.45 -23.14
C GLN A 208 5.70 -34.53 -22.72
N TYR A 209 5.31 -33.75 -21.71
CA TYR A 209 3.96 -33.73 -21.16
C TYR A 209 3.32 -32.36 -21.34
N ARG A 210 2.01 -32.33 -21.57
CA ARG A 210 1.24 -31.09 -21.61
C ARG A 210 0.89 -30.65 -20.18
N CYS A 211 1.65 -29.69 -19.67
CA CYS A 211 1.53 -29.19 -18.30
C CYS A 211 0.92 -27.78 -18.26
N LEU A 212 0.13 -27.48 -17.23
CA LEU A 212 -0.23 -26.12 -16.86
C LEU A 212 0.57 -25.73 -15.62
N LEU A 213 1.46 -24.77 -15.76
CA LEU A 213 2.23 -24.21 -14.65
C LEU A 213 1.60 -22.90 -14.22
N VAL A 214 1.34 -22.71 -12.93
CA VAL A 214 0.82 -21.46 -12.37
C VAL A 214 1.82 -20.90 -11.36
N LEU A 215 2.34 -19.69 -11.63
CA LEU A 215 3.21 -18.94 -10.72
C LEU A 215 2.45 -17.75 -10.14
N ASP A 216 2.15 -17.83 -8.84
CA ASP A 216 1.33 -16.83 -8.15
C ASP A 216 2.18 -15.80 -7.41
N GLY A 217 2.02 -14.51 -7.73
CA GLY A 217 2.63 -13.39 -7.04
C GLY A 217 4.02 -13.01 -7.53
N VAL A 218 4.23 -12.87 -8.84
CA VAL A 218 5.54 -12.53 -9.46
C VAL A 218 6.11 -11.20 -8.95
N GLU A 219 5.29 -10.27 -8.47
CA GLU A 219 5.76 -9.01 -7.89
C GLU A 219 6.73 -9.21 -6.70
N SER A 220 6.70 -10.37 -6.06
CA SER A 220 7.60 -10.71 -4.95
C SER A 220 9.06 -10.86 -5.38
N ILE A 221 9.36 -11.16 -6.65
CA ILE A 221 10.74 -11.28 -7.16
C ILE A 221 11.20 -10.00 -7.87
N LEU A 222 10.33 -8.99 -7.94
CA LEU A 222 10.61 -7.69 -8.54
C LEU A 222 11.03 -6.66 -7.46
N GLN A 223 11.88 -5.73 -7.87
CA GLN A 223 12.57 -4.80 -6.97
C GLN A 223 11.63 -3.66 -6.52
N PRO A 224 11.35 -3.52 -5.20
CA PRO A 224 10.68 -2.34 -4.69
C PRO A 224 11.58 -1.10 -4.79
N GLY A 225 10.98 0.08 -4.97
CA GLY A 225 11.68 1.36 -5.07
C GLY A 225 12.29 1.62 -6.44
N GLN A 226 11.92 0.84 -7.46
CA GLN A 226 12.33 1.02 -8.86
C GLN A 226 11.11 1.08 -9.78
N LEU A 227 11.33 1.55 -11.01
CA LEU A 227 10.33 1.52 -12.07
C LEU A 227 9.87 0.09 -12.36
N ALA A 228 8.65 -0.04 -12.85
CA ALA A 228 7.99 -1.32 -12.98
C ALA A 228 8.75 -2.35 -13.83
N GLY A 229 8.67 -3.61 -13.41
CA GLY A 229 9.17 -4.76 -14.17
C GLY A 229 10.65 -5.13 -13.98
N HIS A 230 11.39 -4.43 -13.11
CA HIS A 230 12.78 -4.76 -12.78
C HIS A 230 12.88 -5.86 -11.71
N TYR A 231 13.77 -6.83 -11.92
CA TYR A 231 14.03 -7.91 -10.96
C TYR A 231 14.88 -7.40 -9.78
N ARG A 232 14.72 -8.09 -8.64
CA ARG A 232 15.64 -7.94 -7.50
C ARG A 232 17.01 -8.47 -7.86
N SER A 233 18.03 -7.96 -7.17
CA SER A 233 19.38 -8.51 -7.28
C SER A 233 19.40 -9.99 -6.86
N GLY A 234 19.91 -10.85 -7.73
CA GLY A 234 19.94 -12.31 -7.54
C GLY A 234 18.70 -13.06 -8.06
N TYR A 235 17.78 -12.38 -8.75
CA TYR A 235 16.56 -12.95 -9.33
C TYR A 235 16.47 -12.73 -10.84
N GLU A 236 17.52 -12.20 -11.47
CA GLU A 236 17.59 -11.91 -12.90
C GLU A 236 17.52 -13.18 -13.76
N ASP A 237 17.84 -14.34 -13.17
CA ASP A 237 17.73 -15.66 -13.78
C ASP A 237 16.28 -16.03 -14.14
N TYR A 238 15.28 -15.51 -13.42
CA TYR A 238 13.87 -15.65 -13.79
C TYR A 238 13.56 -15.08 -15.18
N ALA A 239 14.30 -14.05 -15.63
CA ALA A 239 14.13 -13.51 -16.98
C ALA A 239 14.41 -14.58 -18.04
N ALA A 240 15.49 -15.35 -17.87
CA ALA A 240 15.85 -16.44 -18.76
C ALA A 240 14.82 -17.57 -18.71
N PHE A 241 14.28 -17.91 -17.53
CA PHE A 241 13.21 -18.90 -17.41
C PHE A 241 11.96 -18.48 -18.20
N PHE A 242 11.47 -17.25 -18.00
CA PHE A 242 10.30 -16.75 -18.71
C PHE A 242 10.53 -16.66 -20.21
N GLU A 243 11.71 -16.20 -20.63
CA GLU A 243 12.10 -16.17 -22.04
C GLU A 243 12.08 -17.58 -22.65
N GLN A 244 12.66 -18.58 -21.98
CA GLN A 244 12.64 -19.96 -22.49
C GLN A 244 11.21 -20.53 -22.57
N MET A 245 10.32 -20.18 -21.64
CA MET A 245 8.92 -20.61 -21.68
C MET A 245 8.10 -19.96 -22.81
N THR A 246 8.54 -18.82 -23.34
CA THR A 246 7.90 -18.16 -24.49
C THR A 246 8.52 -18.57 -25.83
N VAL A 247 9.84 -18.76 -25.89
CA VAL A 247 10.59 -18.99 -27.14
C VAL A 247 10.74 -20.47 -27.47
N ALA A 248 10.85 -21.34 -26.46
CA ALA A 248 11.04 -22.76 -26.70
C ALA A 248 9.75 -23.41 -27.20
N THR A 249 9.89 -24.37 -28.12
CA THR A 249 8.76 -25.19 -28.56
C THR A 249 8.44 -26.26 -27.52
N HIS A 250 7.29 -26.12 -26.86
CA HIS A 250 6.73 -27.12 -25.95
C HIS A 250 5.21 -27.21 -26.08
N ARG A 251 4.57 -28.12 -25.33
CA ARG A 251 3.10 -28.30 -25.36
C ARG A 251 2.40 -27.74 -24.14
N SER A 252 3.19 -27.30 -23.17
CA SER A 252 2.75 -26.77 -21.88
C SER A 252 2.44 -25.28 -21.94
N CYS A 253 1.73 -24.78 -20.94
CA CYS A 253 1.40 -23.36 -20.80
C CYS A 253 1.81 -22.85 -19.41
N LEU A 254 2.13 -21.56 -19.32
CA LEU A 254 2.49 -20.88 -18.08
C LEU A 254 1.49 -19.76 -17.81
N VAL A 255 0.91 -19.75 -16.62
CA VAL A 255 0.07 -18.66 -16.12
C VAL A 255 0.80 -17.98 -14.98
N ILE A 256 0.91 -16.65 -15.04
CA ILE A 256 1.48 -15.86 -13.95
C ILE A 256 0.46 -14.86 -13.41
N THR A 257 0.43 -14.67 -12.09
CA THR A 257 -0.28 -13.54 -11.48
C THR A 257 0.73 -12.50 -11.02
N THR A 258 0.44 -11.23 -11.29
CA THR A 258 1.36 -10.16 -10.92
C THR A 258 0.67 -8.81 -10.68
N LEU A 259 1.28 -7.94 -9.88
CA LEU A 259 0.97 -6.52 -9.88
C LEU A 259 1.48 -5.82 -11.15
N GLU A 260 2.69 -6.18 -11.58
CA GLU A 260 3.44 -5.56 -12.67
C GLU A 260 4.13 -6.64 -13.51
N VAL A 261 3.98 -6.57 -14.83
CA VAL A 261 4.60 -7.57 -15.71
C VAL A 261 6.11 -7.30 -15.81
N PRO A 262 6.98 -8.31 -15.65
CA PRO A 262 8.42 -8.13 -15.82
C PRO A 262 8.78 -7.56 -17.20
N THR A 263 9.75 -6.65 -17.25
CA THR A 263 10.15 -5.99 -18.50
C THR A 263 10.63 -6.98 -19.56
N SER A 264 11.28 -8.07 -19.13
CA SER A 264 11.72 -9.15 -20.03
C SER A 264 10.56 -9.79 -20.80
N LEU A 265 9.40 -9.98 -20.16
CA LEU A 265 8.19 -10.51 -20.80
C LEU A 265 7.50 -9.45 -21.67
N LEU A 266 7.48 -8.18 -21.24
CA LEU A 266 6.91 -7.09 -22.04
C LEU A 266 7.64 -6.90 -23.37
N MET A 267 8.96 -7.09 -23.41
CA MET A 267 9.75 -7.08 -24.65
C MET A 267 9.30 -8.18 -25.64
N GLN A 268 8.64 -9.22 -25.16
CA GLN A 268 8.12 -10.34 -25.96
C GLN A 268 6.64 -10.19 -26.33
N SER A 269 6.00 -9.07 -26.00
CA SER A 269 4.58 -8.78 -26.31
C SER A 269 4.23 -8.77 -27.80
N GLN A 270 5.23 -8.69 -28.68
CA GLN A 270 5.07 -8.79 -30.13
C GLN A 270 5.00 -10.26 -30.62
N THR A 271 5.32 -11.22 -29.75
CA THR A 271 5.17 -12.64 -30.05
C THR A 271 3.76 -13.10 -29.68
N PRO A 272 3.15 -14.00 -30.47
CA PRO A 272 1.79 -14.44 -30.17
C PRO A 272 1.71 -15.36 -28.95
N SER A 273 2.88 -15.86 -28.51
CA SER A 273 3.09 -16.78 -27.39
C SER A 273 3.10 -16.10 -26.02
N PHE A 274 3.21 -14.77 -25.94
CA PHE A 274 3.02 -14.02 -24.69
C PHE A 274 1.80 -13.10 -24.78
N ARG A 275 0.90 -13.21 -23.80
CA ARG A 275 -0.27 -12.34 -23.66
C ARG A 275 -0.45 -11.95 -22.20
N TYR A 276 -1.02 -10.79 -21.96
CA TYR A 276 -1.40 -10.39 -20.61
C TYR A 276 -2.81 -9.80 -20.58
N LEU A 277 -3.52 -10.07 -19.49
CA LEU A 277 -4.82 -9.53 -19.18
C LEU A 277 -4.68 -8.54 -18.03
N SER A 278 -5.06 -7.29 -18.27
CA SER A 278 -5.17 -6.28 -17.22
C SER A 278 -6.54 -6.41 -16.54
N LEU A 279 -6.54 -6.93 -15.31
CA LEU A 279 -7.73 -7.19 -14.53
C LEU A 279 -8.15 -5.91 -13.78
N SER A 280 -9.26 -5.32 -14.22
CA SER A 280 -9.88 -4.15 -13.61
C SER A 280 -10.93 -4.56 -12.56
N GLY A 281 -11.58 -3.61 -11.88
CA GLY A 281 -12.67 -3.92 -10.96
C GLY A 281 -13.89 -4.55 -11.65
N LEU A 282 -14.82 -5.09 -10.86
CA LEU A 282 -16.05 -5.71 -11.37
C LEU A 282 -16.94 -4.67 -12.06
N PRO A 283 -17.63 -5.04 -13.14
CA PRO A 283 -18.67 -4.20 -13.70
C PRO A 283 -19.81 -4.04 -12.71
N GLU A 284 -20.64 -3.01 -12.91
CA GLU A 284 -21.67 -2.61 -11.95
C GLU A 284 -22.66 -3.73 -11.60
N ASN A 285 -23.05 -4.54 -12.58
CA ASN A 285 -23.96 -5.68 -12.38
C ASN A 285 -23.37 -6.72 -11.42
N ASP A 286 -22.10 -7.06 -11.60
CA ASP A 286 -21.43 -8.10 -10.80
C ASP A 286 -21.04 -7.57 -9.42
N ALA A 287 -20.64 -6.30 -9.35
CA ALA A 287 -20.46 -5.62 -8.07
C ALA A 287 -21.77 -5.55 -7.27
N THR A 288 -22.91 -5.36 -7.94
CA THR A 288 -24.26 -5.40 -7.32
C THR A 288 -24.58 -6.79 -6.76
N LEU A 289 -24.19 -7.86 -7.45
CA LEU A 289 -24.35 -9.23 -6.93
C LEU A 289 -23.51 -9.43 -5.66
N LEU A 290 -22.25 -9.02 -5.67
CA LEU A 290 -21.37 -9.06 -4.49
C LEU A 290 -21.98 -8.31 -3.30
N LEU A 291 -22.46 -7.08 -3.50
CA LEU A 291 -23.09 -6.30 -2.42
C LEU A 291 -24.40 -6.91 -1.91
N THR A 292 -25.11 -7.66 -2.76
CA THR A 292 -26.31 -8.40 -2.37
C THR A 292 -25.97 -9.57 -1.45
N GLN A 293 -24.90 -10.32 -1.74
CA GLN A 293 -24.42 -11.42 -0.91
C GLN A 293 -23.93 -10.93 0.45
N GLU A 294 -23.28 -9.77 0.48
CA GLU A 294 -22.88 -9.08 1.71
C GLU A 294 -24.07 -8.44 2.45
N GLY A 295 -25.32 -8.69 2.05
CA GLY A 295 -26.54 -8.33 2.80
C GLY A 295 -26.78 -6.83 2.97
N LEU A 296 -26.25 -5.99 2.07
CA LEU A 296 -26.44 -4.54 2.16
C LEU A 296 -27.87 -4.11 1.81
N LYS A 297 -28.26 -2.93 2.32
CA LYS A 297 -29.54 -2.26 2.09
C LYS A 297 -29.33 -1.01 1.23
N ALA A 298 -30.40 -0.26 0.98
CA ALA A 298 -30.38 1.00 0.22
C ALA A 298 -29.77 0.86 -1.19
N LYS A 299 -30.28 -0.09 -1.99
CA LYS A 299 -29.79 -0.41 -3.36
C LYS A 299 -29.64 0.80 -4.29
N LYS A 300 -30.43 1.87 -4.08
CA LYS A 300 -30.33 3.12 -4.86
C LYS A 300 -28.97 3.82 -4.69
N ALA A 301 -28.28 3.62 -3.57
CA ALA A 301 -27.00 4.23 -3.26
C ALA A 301 -25.80 3.36 -3.71
N TRP A 302 -26.03 2.14 -4.19
CA TRP A 302 -24.96 1.22 -4.58
C TRP A 302 -24.14 1.69 -5.78
N PRO A 303 -24.71 2.28 -6.85
CA PRO A 303 -23.90 2.77 -7.96
C PRO A 303 -22.83 3.77 -7.53
N LEU A 304 -23.15 4.64 -6.57
CA LEU A 304 -22.19 5.60 -6.01
C LEU A 304 -21.07 4.89 -5.22
N LEU A 305 -21.42 3.90 -4.39
CA LEU A 305 -20.45 3.08 -3.66
C LEU A 305 -19.54 2.30 -4.63
N ILE A 306 -20.13 1.65 -5.64
CA ILE A 306 -19.40 0.89 -6.66
C ILE A 306 -18.46 1.82 -7.43
N HIS A 307 -18.91 3.01 -7.80
CA HIS A 307 -18.08 4.01 -8.47
C HIS A 307 -16.90 4.47 -7.60
N GLN A 308 -17.12 4.71 -6.30
CA GLN A 308 -16.09 5.14 -5.36
C GLN A 308 -14.97 4.10 -5.20
N TYR A 309 -15.33 2.82 -5.15
CA TYR A 309 -14.37 1.70 -5.08
C TYR A 309 -14.02 1.10 -6.45
N GLN A 310 -14.55 1.67 -7.54
CA GLN A 310 -14.34 1.22 -8.93
C GLN A 310 -14.59 -0.28 -9.13
N GLY A 311 -15.61 -0.85 -8.47
CA GLY A 311 -15.92 -2.27 -8.56
C GLY A 311 -14.88 -3.20 -7.93
N HIS A 312 -13.89 -2.68 -7.19
CA HIS A 312 -12.79 -3.49 -6.67
C HIS A 312 -13.30 -4.55 -5.65
N PRO A 313 -13.19 -5.87 -5.92
CA PRO A 313 -13.86 -6.91 -5.13
C PRO A 313 -13.52 -6.89 -3.64
N LEU A 314 -12.23 -6.93 -3.29
CA LEU A 314 -11.83 -6.97 -1.88
C LEU A 314 -12.22 -5.68 -1.13
N ALA A 315 -12.03 -4.51 -1.78
CA ALA A 315 -12.49 -3.22 -1.29
C ALA A 315 -13.98 -3.20 -0.97
N LEU A 316 -14.81 -3.67 -1.91
CA LEU A 316 -16.25 -3.74 -1.75
C LEU A 316 -16.66 -4.70 -0.63
N LYS A 317 -16.01 -5.86 -0.50
CA LYS A 317 -16.26 -6.78 0.63
C LYS A 317 -15.91 -6.14 1.98
N MET A 318 -14.73 -5.52 2.08
CA MET A 318 -14.27 -4.90 3.32
C MET A 318 -15.18 -3.74 3.76
N VAL A 319 -15.57 -2.87 2.83
CA VAL A 319 -16.49 -1.76 3.14
C VAL A 319 -17.90 -2.29 3.43
N ALA A 320 -18.38 -3.31 2.71
CA ALA A 320 -19.69 -3.90 2.95
C ALA A 320 -19.79 -4.49 4.37
N GLN A 321 -18.79 -5.24 4.82
CA GLN A 321 -18.71 -5.77 6.19
C GLN A 321 -18.67 -4.66 7.24
N ARG A 322 -18.08 -3.50 6.93
CA ARG A 322 -18.08 -2.34 7.82
C ARG A 322 -19.44 -1.65 7.87
N ILE A 323 -20.08 -1.45 6.71
CA ILE A 323 -21.43 -0.88 6.59
C ILE A 323 -22.44 -1.76 7.33
N GLN A 324 -22.33 -3.08 7.18
CA GLN A 324 -23.09 -4.06 7.96
C GLN A 324 -22.97 -3.82 9.47
N ARG A 325 -21.74 -3.76 9.98
CA ARG A 325 -21.47 -3.64 11.43
C ARG A 325 -21.82 -2.28 12.03
N LEU A 326 -21.54 -1.18 11.31
CA LEU A 326 -21.66 0.17 11.85
C LEU A 326 -22.96 0.89 11.46
N PHE A 327 -23.51 0.55 10.30
CA PHE A 327 -24.69 1.21 9.72
C PHE A 327 -25.86 0.23 9.50
N ASN A 328 -25.80 -0.99 10.08
CA ASN A 328 -26.84 -2.02 9.93
C ASN A 328 -27.19 -2.34 8.47
N GLY A 329 -26.18 -2.24 7.59
CA GLY A 329 -26.31 -2.44 6.15
C GLY A 329 -26.77 -1.23 5.35
N ASP A 330 -27.04 -0.08 5.97
CA ASP A 330 -27.48 1.13 5.26
C ASP A 330 -26.33 1.87 4.57
N VAL A 331 -26.27 1.74 3.25
CA VAL A 331 -25.27 2.41 2.40
C VAL A 331 -25.49 3.93 2.35
N SER A 332 -26.74 4.41 2.41
CA SER A 332 -27.03 5.83 2.35
C SER A 332 -26.50 6.57 3.59
N GLY A 333 -26.72 6.01 4.78
CA GLY A 333 -26.17 6.55 6.03
C GLY A 333 -24.63 6.56 6.06
N PHE A 334 -23.99 5.56 5.45
CA PHE A 334 -22.52 5.52 5.32
C PHE A 334 -21.99 6.62 4.39
N LEU A 335 -22.56 6.76 3.19
CA LEU A 335 -22.10 7.73 2.20
C LEU A 335 -22.30 9.19 2.64
N ALA A 336 -23.21 9.45 3.59
CA ALA A 336 -23.41 10.76 4.17
C ALA A 336 -22.26 11.23 5.10
N GLN A 337 -21.32 10.35 5.48
CA GLN A 337 -20.26 10.67 6.46
C GLN A 337 -18.96 11.22 5.83
N GLU A 338 -18.95 11.53 4.52
CA GLU A 338 -17.82 12.08 3.72
C GLU A 338 -16.45 11.35 3.84
N ASN A 339 -16.37 10.24 4.58
CA ASN A 339 -15.12 9.54 4.86
C ASN A 339 -14.85 8.41 3.87
N VAL A 340 -14.07 8.73 2.85
CA VAL A 340 -13.78 7.85 1.69
C VAL A 340 -12.87 6.66 2.05
N LEU A 341 -12.19 6.67 3.19
CA LEU A 341 -11.29 5.58 3.60
C LEU A 341 -11.67 5.01 4.96
N THR A 342 -12.54 4.02 4.92
CA THR A 342 -12.86 3.26 6.11
C THR A 342 -12.97 1.78 5.75
N GLY A 343 -11.88 1.02 5.90
CA GLY A 343 -11.97 -0.44 5.67
C GLY A 343 -10.69 -1.19 5.35
N GLY A 344 -9.51 -0.83 5.89
CA GLY A 344 -8.30 -1.65 5.72
C GLY A 344 -7.66 -1.65 4.32
N LEU A 345 -8.23 -0.91 3.37
CA LEU A 345 -7.63 -0.66 2.04
C LEU A 345 -6.25 -0.02 2.11
N GLU A 346 -5.98 0.71 3.19
CA GLU A 346 -4.66 1.29 3.47
C GLU A 346 -3.57 0.21 3.47
N SER A 347 -3.85 -0.97 4.02
CA SER A 347 -2.89 -2.08 4.04
C SER A 347 -2.62 -2.64 2.62
N LEU A 348 -3.63 -2.63 1.74
CA LEU A 348 -3.47 -3.12 0.37
C LEU A 348 -2.67 -2.14 -0.49
N LEU A 349 -2.97 -0.84 -0.36
CA LEU A 349 -2.33 0.20 -1.16
C LEU A 349 -0.96 0.61 -0.60
N SER A 350 -0.73 0.55 0.72
CA SER A 350 0.60 0.82 1.30
C SER A 350 1.65 -0.14 0.74
N GLY A 351 1.33 -1.43 0.62
CA GLY A 351 2.22 -2.40 -0.01
C GLY A 351 2.58 -2.05 -1.47
N VAL A 352 1.65 -1.43 -2.21
CA VAL A 352 1.90 -0.96 -3.58
C VAL A 352 2.72 0.33 -3.57
N PHE A 353 2.36 1.31 -2.74
CA PHE A 353 3.03 2.62 -2.65
C PHE A 353 4.49 2.49 -2.20
N ASN A 354 4.79 1.55 -1.30
CA ASN A 354 6.15 1.25 -0.84
C ASN A 354 7.05 0.68 -1.96
N ARG A 355 6.47 0.22 -3.07
CA ARG A 355 7.24 -0.25 -4.23
C ARG A 355 7.56 0.86 -5.24
N LEU A 356 6.90 2.01 -5.12
CA LEU A 356 7.06 3.11 -6.05
C LEU A 356 8.38 3.86 -5.82
N THR A 357 8.93 4.40 -6.89
CA THR A 357 10.02 5.38 -6.81
C THR A 357 9.52 6.70 -6.21
N GLN A 358 10.44 7.55 -5.77
CA GLN A 358 10.09 8.88 -5.27
C GLN A 358 9.29 9.68 -6.31
N ILE A 359 9.74 9.71 -7.57
CA ILE A 359 9.05 10.44 -8.65
C ILE A 359 7.64 9.90 -8.93
N GLU A 360 7.42 8.59 -8.80
CA GLU A 360 6.09 7.99 -8.93
C GLU A 360 5.16 8.38 -7.77
N GLN A 361 5.68 8.44 -6.54
CA GLN A 361 4.91 8.92 -5.40
C GLN A 361 4.56 10.40 -5.58
N GLU A 362 5.51 11.23 -6.01
CA GLU A 362 5.27 12.64 -6.33
C GLU A 362 4.17 12.84 -7.36
N LEU A 363 4.20 12.04 -8.43
CA LEU A 363 3.15 12.01 -9.44
C LEU A 363 1.79 11.64 -8.84
N LEU A 364 1.72 10.60 -8.01
CA LEU A 364 0.46 10.19 -7.37
C LEU A 364 -0.08 11.28 -6.46
N TYR A 365 0.76 11.93 -5.66
CA TYR A 365 0.33 13.04 -4.81
C TYR A 365 -0.16 14.24 -5.61
N THR A 366 0.54 14.58 -6.69
CA THR A 366 0.16 15.67 -7.59
C THR A 366 -1.19 15.39 -8.24
N LEU A 367 -1.38 14.18 -8.77
CA LEU A 367 -2.65 13.76 -9.37
C LEU A 367 -3.77 13.66 -8.34
N ALA A 368 -3.47 13.20 -7.12
CA ALA A 368 -4.45 13.07 -6.05
C ALA A 368 -4.95 14.43 -5.55
N CYS A 369 -4.06 15.43 -5.54
CA CYS A 369 -4.41 16.80 -5.17
C CYS A 369 -4.94 17.63 -6.36
N ALA A 370 -5.02 17.07 -7.56
CA ALA A 370 -5.55 17.78 -8.73
C ALA A 370 -7.08 17.84 -8.66
N SER A 371 -7.64 19.01 -8.96
CA SER A 371 -9.10 19.21 -9.05
C SER A 371 -9.69 18.73 -10.39
N ALA A 372 -8.82 18.44 -11.37
CA ALA A 372 -9.19 17.98 -12.70
C ALA A 372 -8.11 17.03 -13.26
N PRO A 373 -8.43 16.21 -14.27
CA PRO A 373 -7.44 15.42 -14.99
C PRO A 373 -6.28 16.29 -15.51
N LEU A 374 -5.05 15.81 -15.41
CA LEU A 374 -3.85 16.56 -15.81
C LEU A 374 -3.24 15.99 -17.10
N SER A 375 -2.81 16.86 -18.01
CA SER A 375 -2.02 16.47 -19.17
C SER A 375 -0.54 16.34 -18.82
N LEU A 376 0.26 15.74 -19.70
CA LEU A 376 1.72 15.68 -19.54
C LEU A 376 2.34 17.07 -19.34
N VAL A 377 1.90 18.05 -20.14
CA VAL A 377 2.38 19.45 -20.07
C VAL A 377 2.08 20.08 -18.71
N ASN A 378 0.89 19.80 -18.15
CA ASN A 378 0.56 20.28 -16.80
C ASN A 378 1.46 19.64 -15.74
N LEU A 379 1.72 18.33 -15.84
CA LEU A 379 2.57 17.63 -14.89
C LEU A 379 4.02 18.13 -14.93
N GLU A 380 4.56 18.38 -16.12
CA GLU A 380 5.90 18.96 -16.31
C GLU A 380 6.04 20.35 -15.68
N SER A 381 4.95 21.13 -15.67
CA SER A 381 4.95 22.47 -15.03
C SER A 381 4.86 22.43 -13.50
N LEU A 382 4.28 21.37 -12.94
CA LEU A 382 3.99 21.25 -11.50
C LEU A 382 5.09 20.51 -10.74
N LEU A 383 5.85 19.64 -11.40
CA LEU A 383 6.89 18.83 -10.79
C LEU A 383 8.29 19.35 -11.14
N PRO A 384 9.17 19.59 -10.15
CA PRO A 384 10.55 20.00 -10.42
C PRO A 384 11.27 18.84 -11.15
N THR A 385 11.60 19.06 -12.42
CA THR A 385 12.11 18.03 -13.33
C THR A 385 13.57 17.69 -13.04
N GLN A 386 13.80 16.55 -12.35
CA GLN A 386 15.08 15.83 -12.39
C GLN A 386 14.96 14.35 -12.81
N GLY A 387 13.75 13.84 -13.05
CA GLY A 387 13.49 12.45 -13.45
C GLY A 387 12.72 12.30 -14.77
N ASN A 388 12.75 11.10 -15.37
CA ASN A 388 11.99 10.80 -16.57
C ASN A 388 10.50 10.60 -16.23
N LEU A 389 9.74 11.69 -16.30
CA LEU A 389 8.30 11.72 -15.99
C LEU A 389 7.50 10.70 -16.81
N LEU A 390 7.88 10.49 -18.07
CA LEU A 390 7.20 9.56 -18.97
C LEU A 390 7.38 8.11 -18.53
N GLU A 391 8.58 7.73 -18.10
CA GLU A 391 8.85 6.40 -17.54
C GLU A 391 8.09 6.18 -16.23
N ALA A 392 8.01 7.20 -15.37
CA ALA A 392 7.25 7.12 -14.13
C ALA A 392 5.74 6.97 -14.38
N LEU A 393 5.18 7.70 -15.35
CA LEU A 393 3.78 7.53 -15.78
C LEU A 393 3.53 6.13 -16.35
N GLY A 394 4.44 5.65 -17.21
CA GLY A 394 4.38 4.29 -17.76
C GLY A 394 4.44 3.22 -16.68
N SER A 395 5.26 3.43 -15.66
CA SER A 395 5.40 2.54 -14.50
C SER A 395 4.14 2.52 -13.62
N LEU A 396 3.52 3.68 -13.35
CA LEU A 396 2.24 3.77 -12.65
C LEU A 396 1.10 3.09 -13.44
N GLN A 397 1.09 3.25 -14.77
CA GLN A 397 0.13 2.56 -15.64
C GLN A 397 0.36 1.03 -15.62
N ALA A 398 1.61 0.58 -15.63
CA ALA A 398 2.00 -0.82 -15.51
C ALA A 398 1.68 -1.43 -14.13
N ARG A 399 1.33 -0.62 -13.13
CA ARG A 399 0.84 -1.07 -11.81
C ARG A 399 -0.66 -0.89 -11.64
N SER A 400 -1.37 -0.51 -12.70
CA SER A 400 -2.82 -0.24 -12.70
C SER A 400 -3.24 0.85 -11.71
N LEU A 401 -2.35 1.78 -11.37
CA LEU A 401 -2.63 2.93 -10.49
C LEU A 401 -3.14 4.15 -11.25
N LEU A 402 -2.85 4.21 -12.56
CA LEU A 402 -3.16 5.33 -13.44
C LEU A 402 -4.26 4.97 -14.43
N LYS A 403 -5.18 5.91 -14.67
CA LYS A 403 -6.13 5.87 -15.78
C LYS A 403 -5.84 6.99 -16.76
N THR A 404 -5.84 6.65 -18.04
CA THR A 404 -5.70 7.61 -19.14
C THR A 404 -7.06 7.84 -19.79
N GLN A 405 -7.40 9.11 -19.98
CA GLN A 405 -8.60 9.56 -20.66
C GLN A 405 -8.21 10.39 -21.88
N ASP A 406 -8.84 10.14 -23.01
CA ASP A 406 -8.63 10.94 -24.22
C ASP A 406 -9.63 12.09 -24.24
N GLN A 407 -9.12 13.32 -24.30
CA GLN A 407 -9.94 14.51 -24.52
C GLN A 407 -9.34 15.33 -25.66
N LYS A 408 -10.08 15.44 -26.77
CA LYS A 408 -9.66 16.22 -27.95
C LYS A 408 -8.25 15.85 -28.44
N ALA A 409 -7.95 14.55 -28.53
CA ALA A 409 -6.65 14.01 -28.94
C ALA A 409 -5.46 14.34 -28.01
N VAL A 410 -5.74 14.75 -26.77
CA VAL A 410 -4.74 14.88 -25.71
C VAL A 410 -5.04 13.87 -24.61
N ALA A 411 -4.00 13.18 -24.16
CA ALA A 411 -4.08 12.25 -23.04
C ALA A 411 -4.10 13.00 -21.71
N TYR A 412 -5.10 12.69 -20.89
CA TYR A 412 -5.23 13.19 -19.52
C TYR A 412 -5.16 12.04 -18.52
N PHE A 413 -4.45 12.29 -17.43
CA PHE A 413 -4.15 11.30 -16.41
C PHE A 413 -4.99 11.53 -15.16
N THR A 414 -5.52 10.44 -14.61
CA THR A 414 -6.37 10.44 -13.41
C THR A 414 -6.08 9.22 -12.54
N LEU A 415 -6.43 9.31 -11.26
CA LEU A 415 -6.39 8.19 -10.32
C LEU A 415 -7.79 7.61 -10.13
N ALA A 416 -7.86 6.34 -9.74
CA ALA A 416 -9.10 5.80 -9.21
C ALA A 416 -9.46 6.50 -7.88
N PRO A 417 -10.74 6.77 -7.58
CA PRO A 417 -11.13 7.54 -6.39
C PRO A 417 -10.57 6.99 -5.07
N PHE A 418 -10.56 5.66 -4.89
CA PHE A 418 -9.99 5.04 -3.70
C PHE A 418 -8.44 5.15 -3.63
N VAL A 419 -7.76 5.18 -4.78
CA VAL A 419 -6.30 5.41 -4.85
C VAL A 419 -5.97 6.88 -4.56
N GLN A 420 -6.76 7.81 -5.12
CA GLN A 420 -6.66 9.24 -4.82
C GLN A 420 -6.87 9.50 -3.34
N ALA A 421 -7.92 8.94 -2.75
CA ALA A 421 -8.19 9.10 -1.33
C ALA A 421 -7.04 8.55 -0.48
N PHE A 422 -6.50 7.37 -0.83
CA PHE A 422 -5.35 6.81 -0.14
C PHE A 422 -4.12 7.71 -0.26
N ALA A 423 -3.81 8.22 -1.45
CA ALA A 423 -2.70 9.14 -1.65
C ALA A 423 -2.85 10.43 -0.84
N ILE A 424 -4.06 10.99 -0.74
CA ILE A 424 -4.37 12.15 0.12
C ILE A 424 -4.12 11.81 1.60
N ALA A 425 -4.61 10.67 2.07
CA ALA A 425 -4.43 10.25 3.45
C ALA A 425 -2.96 9.95 3.79
N ASP A 426 -2.24 9.32 2.85
CA ASP A 426 -0.80 9.05 2.99
C ASP A 426 0.00 10.35 3.03
N LEU A 427 -0.25 11.27 2.10
CA LEU A 427 0.37 12.58 2.09
C LEU A 427 0.09 13.37 3.37
N THR A 428 -1.17 13.34 3.84
CA THR A 428 -1.56 13.99 5.09
C THR A 428 -0.77 13.40 6.25
N ARG A 429 -0.63 12.07 6.34
CA ARG A 429 0.15 11.41 7.39
C ARG A 429 1.63 11.81 7.32
N GLN A 430 2.24 11.76 6.14
CA GLN A 430 3.65 12.15 5.94
C GLN A 430 3.92 13.61 6.33
N LEU A 431 2.94 14.51 6.14
CA LEU A 431 3.07 15.90 6.57
C LEU A 431 2.93 16.08 8.09
N ARG A 432 2.15 15.22 8.75
CA ARG A 432 1.90 15.24 10.22
C ARG A 432 3.01 14.58 11.04
N GLU A 433 3.75 13.61 10.48
CA GLU A 433 4.80 12.91 11.23
C GLU A 433 5.93 13.87 11.66
N HIS A 434 6.12 13.98 12.98
CA HIS A 434 7.24 14.65 13.65
C HIS A 434 8.12 13.59 14.36
N PRO A 435 9.43 13.84 14.52
CA PRO A 435 10.25 13.07 15.46
C PRO A 435 9.81 13.41 16.89
N THR A 436 8.96 12.54 17.47
CA THR A 436 8.62 12.37 18.89
C THR A 436 8.60 13.61 19.81
N ALA A 437 7.41 14.05 20.20
CA ALA A 437 7.02 14.26 21.60
C ALA A 437 5.48 14.28 21.71
N GLU A 438 4.97 13.43 22.59
CA GLU A 438 3.61 13.25 23.13
C GLU A 438 2.41 14.02 22.50
N HIS A 439 1.37 13.25 22.15
CA HIS A 439 0.04 13.73 21.77
C HIS A 439 -0.49 14.84 22.70
N PRO A 440 -0.97 15.98 22.18
CA PRO A 440 -1.84 16.86 22.97
C PRO A 440 -3.25 16.26 23.00
N GLN A 441 -3.78 16.07 24.22
CA GLN A 441 -5.20 15.81 24.46
C GLN A 441 -6.08 16.95 23.89
N PRO A 442 -7.37 16.69 23.58
CA PRO A 442 -8.27 17.72 23.10
C PRO A 442 -8.55 18.75 24.20
N LEU A 443 -7.87 19.89 24.15
CA LEU A 443 -8.11 21.01 25.06
C LEU A 443 -9.38 21.75 24.64
N SER A 444 -10.32 21.81 25.58
CA SER A 444 -11.56 22.57 25.49
C SER A 444 -11.30 24.04 25.18
N LEU A 445 -12.09 24.59 24.25
CA LEU A 445 -12.12 25.98 23.84
C LEU A 445 -12.33 26.92 25.04
N LYS A 446 -11.28 27.64 25.41
CA LYS A 446 -11.37 29.01 25.92
C LYS A 446 -10.49 29.87 25.04
N ILE A 447 -11.13 30.69 24.21
CA ILE A 447 -10.46 31.75 23.44
C ILE A 447 -10.06 32.82 24.46
N PRO A 448 -8.77 33.08 24.71
CA PRO A 448 -8.37 34.23 25.51
C PRO A 448 -8.52 35.47 24.63
N GLU A 449 -9.23 36.48 25.13
CA GLU A 449 -9.15 37.83 24.57
C GLU A 449 -7.71 38.34 24.75
N LEU A 450 -6.98 38.49 23.64
CA LEU A 450 -5.63 39.02 23.62
C LEU A 450 -5.66 40.53 23.84
N LYS A 451 -4.94 40.97 24.89
CA LYS A 451 -4.54 42.35 25.08
C LYS A 451 -3.49 42.72 24.02
N LEU A 452 -3.75 43.78 23.27
CA LEU A 452 -2.75 44.47 22.47
C LEU A 452 -1.69 45.08 23.40
N SER A 453 -0.41 44.90 23.02
CA SER A 453 0.86 45.39 23.59
C SER A 453 1.63 44.47 24.54
N ALA A 454 2.75 43.92 24.05
CA ALA A 454 4.09 43.98 24.65
C ALA A 454 5.10 43.35 23.68
N GLU A 455 6.33 43.87 23.67
CA GLU A 455 7.49 43.39 22.90
C GLU A 455 7.58 41.85 22.97
N HIS A 456 7.45 41.17 21.83
CA HIS A 456 7.55 39.72 21.77
C HIS A 456 9.03 39.31 21.91
N GLU A 457 9.33 38.44 22.88
CA GLU A 457 10.61 37.72 22.91
C GLU A 457 10.81 36.96 21.58
N PRO A 458 12.04 36.92 21.05
CA PRO A 458 12.26 36.33 19.74
C PRO A 458 12.07 34.80 19.80
N VAL A 459 11.43 34.26 18.77
CA VAL A 459 11.11 32.82 18.65
C VAL A 459 12.41 32.03 18.49
N SER A 460 12.64 31.03 19.36
CA SER A 460 13.87 30.24 19.33
C SER A 460 13.71 28.95 18.54
N LEU A 461 14.28 28.90 17.33
CA LEU A 461 14.17 27.75 16.43
C LEU A 461 14.96 26.54 16.94
N SER A 462 16.07 26.77 17.66
CA SER A 462 16.81 25.70 18.34
C SER A 462 16.00 25.05 19.46
N GLN A 463 15.12 25.77 20.15
CA GLN A 463 14.21 25.18 21.16
C GLN A 463 13.12 24.31 20.53
N TRP A 464 12.65 24.67 19.32
CA TRP A 464 11.68 23.84 18.59
C TRP A 464 12.19 22.43 18.31
N MET A 465 13.51 22.28 18.08
CA MET A 465 14.17 20.99 17.91
C MET A 465 14.19 20.16 19.21
N ALA A 466 14.17 20.82 20.37
CA ALA A 466 14.08 20.18 21.68
C ALA A 466 12.63 19.90 22.12
N GLY A 467 11.64 20.28 21.30
CA GLY A 467 10.21 20.13 21.61
C GLY A 467 9.63 21.25 22.48
N GLU A 468 10.43 22.26 22.83
CA GLU A 468 9.97 23.46 23.55
C GLU A 468 9.48 24.48 22.52
N ILE A 469 8.18 24.79 22.54
CA ILE A 469 7.51 25.63 21.53
C ILE A 469 6.67 26.66 22.24
N GLU A 470 6.73 27.91 21.77
CA GLU A 470 5.97 29.02 22.31
C GLU A 470 4.46 28.83 22.03
N PRO A 471 3.57 29.25 22.95
CA PRO A 471 2.15 28.88 22.93
C PRO A 471 1.36 29.38 21.71
N ASP A 472 1.86 30.43 21.05
CA ASP A 472 1.22 30.99 19.86
C ASP A 472 1.54 30.19 18.57
N TRP A 473 2.49 29.26 18.64
CA TRP A 473 2.88 28.38 17.53
C TRP A 473 2.23 27.01 17.68
N GLN A 474 1.50 26.60 16.65
CA GLN A 474 0.70 25.38 16.63
C GLN A 474 1.31 24.35 15.67
N PRO A 475 1.05 23.04 15.88
CA PRO A 475 1.40 22.02 14.91
C PRO A 475 0.61 22.20 13.60
N LEU A 476 1.16 21.69 12.51
CA LEU A 476 0.55 21.74 11.18
C LEU A 476 -0.83 21.04 11.11
N ASP A 477 -1.12 20.16 12.08
CA ASP A 477 -2.39 19.43 12.21
C ASP A 477 -3.62 20.33 12.13
N ARG A 478 -3.55 21.55 12.67
CA ARG A 478 -4.65 22.53 12.64
C ARG A 478 -5.05 22.92 11.21
N LEU A 479 -4.07 23.09 10.34
CA LEU A 479 -4.28 23.44 8.94
C LEU A 479 -4.79 22.24 8.13
N LEU A 480 -4.33 21.04 8.50
CA LEU A 480 -4.75 19.77 7.90
C LEU A 480 -6.06 19.21 8.49
N ALA A 481 -6.69 19.90 9.43
CA ALA A 481 -7.96 19.50 10.05
C ALA A 481 -9.17 20.00 9.26
N ASP A 482 -9.02 21.07 8.48
CA ASP A 482 -10.08 21.60 7.63
C ASP A 482 -10.18 20.79 6.33
N THR A 483 -11.26 20.01 6.20
CA THR A 483 -11.51 19.14 5.04
C THR A 483 -11.83 19.93 3.77
N ALA A 484 -12.36 21.15 3.88
CA ALA A 484 -12.70 21.98 2.72
C ALA A 484 -11.44 22.53 2.04
N GLN A 485 -10.39 22.79 2.81
CA GLN A 485 -9.11 23.34 2.32
C GLN A 485 -8.00 22.32 2.18
N LEU A 486 -8.22 21.09 2.65
CA LEU A 486 -7.20 20.04 2.68
C LEU A 486 -6.47 19.90 1.34
N ILE A 487 -7.17 19.84 0.21
CA ILE A 487 -6.54 19.61 -1.09
C ILE A 487 -5.65 20.80 -1.54
N PRO A 488 -6.12 22.06 -1.55
CA PRO A 488 -5.25 23.22 -1.76
C PRO A 488 -4.04 23.25 -0.82
N THR A 489 -4.26 23.02 0.47
CA THR A 489 -3.22 22.99 1.50
C THR A 489 -2.19 21.91 1.19
N LEU A 490 -2.61 20.67 0.95
CA LEU A 490 -1.71 19.56 0.61
C LEU A 490 -0.89 19.83 -0.65
N ARG A 491 -1.49 20.44 -1.68
CA ARG A 491 -0.78 20.83 -2.91
C ARG A 491 0.36 21.80 -2.57
N SER A 492 0.06 22.81 -1.76
CA SER A 492 1.03 23.83 -1.34
C SER A 492 2.13 23.30 -0.42
N LEU A 493 1.86 22.23 0.34
CA LEU A 493 2.77 21.65 1.31
C LEU A 493 3.52 20.42 0.82
N SER A 494 3.23 19.93 -0.38
CA SER A 494 3.83 18.69 -0.91
C SER A 494 5.38 18.73 -0.89
N SER A 495 5.97 19.88 -1.23
CA SER A 495 7.43 20.10 -1.18
C SER A 495 8.03 20.06 0.23
N LEU A 496 7.19 20.09 1.27
CA LEU A 496 7.54 20.22 2.69
C LEU A 496 7.39 18.89 3.46
N ARG A 497 7.67 17.75 2.81
CA ARG A 497 7.50 16.40 3.38
C ARG A 497 8.68 15.86 4.21
N ASP A 498 9.74 16.62 4.42
CA ASP A 498 10.93 16.11 5.14
C ASP A 498 10.59 15.72 6.58
N GLY A 499 10.75 14.44 6.92
CA GLY A 499 10.44 13.91 8.25
C GLY A 499 11.43 14.34 9.34
N SER A 500 12.59 14.90 8.97
CA SER A 500 13.55 15.49 9.91
C SER A 500 13.24 16.96 10.24
N SER A 501 12.22 17.53 9.59
CA SER A 501 11.88 18.94 9.74
C SER A 501 10.85 19.20 10.83
N VAL A 502 11.02 20.31 11.53
CA VAL A 502 10.01 20.83 12.47
C VAL A 502 9.16 21.87 11.74
N LYS A 503 7.84 21.69 11.77
CA LYS A 503 6.86 22.51 11.05
C LYS A 503 5.92 23.15 12.05
N ARG A 504 5.84 24.47 12.06
CA ARG A 504 5.00 25.23 13.00
C ARG A 504 4.22 26.31 12.28
N LEU A 505 3.00 26.52 12.75
CA LEU A 505 2.03 27.43 12.15
C LEU A 505 1.59 28.46 13.18
N LYS A 506 1.55 29.74 12.80
CA LYS A 506 0.96 30.81 13.60
C LYS A 506 -0.14 31.50 12.79
N TYR A 507 -1.36 31.56 13.33
CA TYR A 507 -2.45 32.31 12.72
C TYR A 507 -2.34 33.78 13.10
N LEU A 508 -2.40 34.65 12.09
CA LEU A 508 -2.25 36.09 12.22
C LEU A 508 -3.49 36.77 11.62
N LYS A 509 -4.05 37.75 12.35
CA LYS A 509 -5.14 38.59 11.86
C LYS A 509 -4.58 39.94 11.46
N LEU A 510 -4.59 40.24 10.17
CA LEU A 510 -4.03 41.49 9.64
C LEU A 510 -4.95 42.69 9.89
N SER A 511 -6.26 42.48 9.94
CA SER A 511 -7.26 43.50 10.27
C SER A 511 -8.23 42.97 11.31
N SER A 512 -8.60 43.80 12.28
CA SER A 512 -9.66 43.49 13.25
C SER A 512 -11.06 43.58 12.65
N GLU A 513 -11.22 44.27 11.51
CA GLU A 513 -12.51 44.58 10.91
C GLU A 513 -12.91 43.58 9.80
N ASP A 514 -11.95 42.82 9.25
CA ASP A 514 -12.20 41.85 8.18
C ASP A 514 -11.83 40.42 8.60
N PRO A 515 -12.82 39.52 8.78
CA PRO A 515 -12.59 38.12 9.08
C PRO A 515 -11.80 37.37 7.98
N GLN A 516 -11.83 37.87 6.73
CA GLN A 516 -11.12 37.25 5.60
C GLN A 516 -9.64 37.66 5.53
N SER A 517 -9.21 38.61 6.37
CA SER A 517 -7.81 39.04 6.49
C SER A 517 -6.98 38.16 7.43
N GLN A 518 -7.45 36.96 7.77
CA GLN A 518 -6.71 35.99 8.56
C GLN A 518 -5.77 35.17 7.66
N VAL A 519 -4.50 35.13 8.01
CA VAL A 519 -3.46 34.36 7.32
C VAL A 519 -2.78 33.40 8.29
N ALA A 520 -2.18 32.34 7.77
CA ALA A 520 -1.42 31.38 8.53
C ALA A 520 0.05 31.43 8.06
N LEU A 521 0.94 31.81 8.98
CA LEU A 521 2.39 31.81 8.75
C LEU A 521 2.95 30.43 9.10
N LEU A 522 3.43 29.72 8.09
CA LEU A 522 4.09 28.43 8.23
C LEU A 522 5.60 28.63 8.20
N VAL A 523 6.27 28.14 9.23
CA VAL A 523 7.73 28.05 9.31
C VAL A 523 8.12 26.60 9.43
N MET A 524 8.99 26.15 8.52
CA MET A 524 9.65 24.87 8.58
C MET A 524 11.14 25.09 8.78
N ILE A 525 11.73 24.29 9.67
CA ILE A 525 13.17 24.21 9.87
C ILE A 525 13.67 22.78 9.62
N THR A 526 14.77 22.65 8.88
CA THR A 526 15.44 21.38 8.61
C THR A 526 16.92 21.49 8.99
N PRO A 527 17.45 20.61 9.86
CA PRO A 527 18.85 20.63 10.23
C PRO A 527 19.76 20.24 9.05
N GLN A 528 20.88 20.94 8.90
CA GLN A 528 21.91 20.67 7.89
C GLN A 528 23.27 20.38 8.56
N ALA A 529 24.20 19.81 7.78
CA ALA A 529 25.57 19.61 8.23
C ALA A 529 26.24 20.93 8.63
N GLY A 530 27.01 20.91 9.72
CA GLY A 530 27.79 22.07 10.18
C GLY A 530 26.98 23.10 10.99
N GLU A 531 26.04 22.64 11.82
CA GLU A 531 25.23 23.48 12.74
C GLU A 531 24.44 24.58 12.02
N ARG A 532 24.03 24.30 10.77
CA ARG A 532 23.16 25.18 9.99
C ARG A 532 21.74 24.66 10.01
N MET A 533 20.79 25.57 9.96
CA MET A 533 19.39 25.26 9.73
C MET A 533 18.95 25.82 8.39
N LEU A 534 18.22 25.03 7.62
CA LEU A 534 17.50 25.49 6.43
C LEU A 534 16.09 25.88 6.84
N MET A 535 15.65 27.06 6.44
CA MET A 535 14.30 27.56 6.72
C MET A 535 13.49 27.67 5.43
N HIS A 536 12.25 27.21 5.53
CA HIS A 536 11.20 27.44 4.55
C HIS A 536 10.07 28.21 5.21
N VAL A 537 9.69 29.34 4.61
CA VAL A 537 8.67 30.23 5.14
C VAL A 537 7.59 30.43 4.09
N GLN A 538 6.35 30.14 4.47
CA GLN A 538 5.20 30.22 3.60
C GLN A 538 4.05 30.93 4.30
N LEU A 539 3.32 31.74 3.56
CA LEU A 539 2.08 32.34 4.01
C LEU A 539 0.91 31.68 3.28
N GLN A 540 -0.08 31.25 4.04
CA GLN A 540 -1.30 30.60 3.54
C GLN A 540 -2.56 31.32 4.04
N PRO A 541 -3.71 31.11 3.40
CA PRO A 541 -4.99 31.55 3.95
C PRO A 541 -5.24 30.93 5.33
N GLY A 542 -5.77 31.71 6.26
CA GLY A 542 -5.94 31.31 7.66
C GLY A 542 -7.39 31.05 8.09
N GLY A 543 -8.36 31.15 7.16
CA GLY A 543 -9.78 30.89 7.37
C GLY A 543 -10.37 30.13 6.19
N GLU A 544 -11.70 30.02 6.07
CA GLU A 544 -12.39 29.19 5.05
C GLU A 544 -12.15 29.60 3.58
N VAL A 545 -11.43 30.70 3.33
CA VAL A 545 -11.09 31.18 1.98
C VAL A 545 -9.83 30.49 1.45
N ALA A 546 -9.89 29.94 0.23
CA ALA A 546 -8.79 29.17 -0.39
C ALA A 546 -7.71 30.03 -1.08
N GLU A 547 -7.85 31.35 -1.07
CA GLU A 547 -6.96 32.31 -1.73
C GLU A 547 -6.48 33.37 -0.72
N LEU A 548 -5.24 33.81 -0.88
CA LEU A 548 -4.69 34.91 -0.10
C LEU A 548 -5.30 36.24 -0.54
N PRO A 549 -5.41 37.22 0.38
CA PRO A 549 -5.69 38.60 0.00
C PRO A 549 -4.68 39.06 -1.07
N PRO A 550 -5.12 39.71 -2.16
CA PRO A 550 -4.21 40.20 -3.19
C PRO A 550 -3.32 41.32 -2.62
N GLN A 551 -2.09 41.42 -3.12
CA GLN A 551 -1.11 42.42 -2.69
C GLN A 551 -0.63 42.29 -1.23
N ILE A 552 -0.72 41.10 -0.64
CA ILE A 552 -0.04 40.85 0.63
C ILE A 552 1.46 40.66 0.36
N HIS A 553 2.30 41.29 1.19
CA HIS A 553 3.75 41.18 1.10
C HIS A 553 4.29 40.37 2.26
N LEU A 554 5.16 39.41 1.96
CA LEU A 554 5.97 38.67 2.94
C LEU A 554 7.44 39.04 2.73
N LYS A 555 8.06 39.61 3.76
CA LYS A 555 9.44 40.10 3.75
C LYS A 555 10.31 39.35 4.75
N LEU A 556 11.54 39.06 4.35
CA LEU A 556 12.62 38.58 5.21
C LEU A 556 13.52 39.76 5.57
N LEU A 557 13.73 39.98 6.86
CA LEU A 557 14.54 41.06 7.40
C LEU A 557 15.82 40.52 8.05
N ASP A 558 16.90 41.29 7.99
CA ASP A 558 18.11 41.01 8.77
C ASP A 558 18.02 41.54 10.22
N GLU A 559 19.10 41.38 11.00
CA GLU A 559 19.18 41.84 12.39
C GLU A 559 19.04 43.37 12.56
N SER A 560 19.31 44.14 11.50
CA SER A 560 19.15 45.60 11.49
C SER A 560 17.75 46.05 11.07
N GLY A 561 16.89 45.11 10.66
CA GLY A 561 15.54 45.37 10.16
C GLY A 561 15.50 45.73 8.67
N GLU A 562 16.61 45.59 7.93
CA GLU A 562 16.63 45.80 6.48
C GLU A 562 16.04 44.60 5.73
N SER A 563 15.26 44.87 4.68
CA SER A 563 14.62 43.84 3.87
C SER A 563 15.63 43.14 2.96
N LEU A 564 15.90 41.87 3.24
CA LEU A 564 16.76 41.01 2.43
C LEU A 564 16.03 40.44 1.21
N ARG A 565 14.76 40.03 1.39
CA ARG A 565 13.92 39.42 0.35
C ARG A 565 12.45 39.76 0.58
N GLU A 566 11.69 39.76 -0.51
CA GLU A 566 10.26 40.06 -0.49
C GLU A 566 9.53 39.27 -1.58
N VAL A 567 8.32 38.80 -1.26
CA VAL A 567 7.39 38.18 -2.20
C VAL A 567 6.00 38.79 -1.98
N GLN A 568 5.27 38.98 -3.06
CA GLN A 568 3.93 39.59 -3.06
C GLN A 568 2.90 38.63 -3.67
N SER A 569 1.71 38.54 -3.07
CA SER A 569 0.61 37.76 -3.66
C SER A 569 -0.02 38.46 -4.88
N GLN A 570 -0.40 37.65 -5.84
CA GLN A 570 -1.20 38.00 -7.01
C GLN A 570 -2.66 37.57 -6.81
N GLN A 571 -3.50 37.88 -7.80
CA GLN A 571 -4.88 37.38 -7.82
C GLN A 571 -4.88 35.86 -7.93
N HIS A 572 -5.68 35.19 -7.10
CA HIS A 572 -5.82 33.72 -7.04
C HIS A 572 -4.64 32.95 -6.45
N ASP A 573 -3.66 33.62 -5.82
CA ASP A 573 -2.60 32.92 -5.12
C ASP A 573 -3.15 32.17 -3.90
N SER A 574 -2.96 30.85 -3.89
CA SER A 574 -3.33 29.98 -2.75
C SER A 574 -2.27 29.97 -1.65
N PHE A 575 -1.07 30.49 -1.92
CA PHE A 575 0.00 30.74 -0.96
C PHE A 575 1.09 31.63 -1.57
N ILE A 576 1.95 32.22 -0.75
CA ILE A 576 3.23 32.80 -1.17
C ILE A 576 4.37 32.22 -0.33
N GLN A 577 5.56 32.08 -0.91
CA GLN A 577 6.71 31.47 -0.24
C GLN A 577 7.98 32.29 -0.48
N LEU A 578 8.77 32.51 0.56
CA LEU A 578 10.11 33.04 0.40
C LEU A 578 11.05 31.99 -0.22
N PRO A 579 12.07 32.41 -0.99
CA PRO A 579 13.17 31.52 -1.34
C PRO A 579 13.80 30.95 -0.07
N SER A 580 14.08 29.64 -0.06
CA SER A 580 14.68 28.99 1.11
C SER A 580 16.01 29.66 1.46
N PHE A 581 16.26 29.82 2.76
CA PHE A 581 17.48 30.44 3.28
C PHE A 581 18.04 29.60 4.42
N SER A 582 19.33 29.77 4.73
CA SER A 582 19.98 29.03 5.82
C SER A 582 20.77 29.97 6.72
N GLY A 583 20.83 29.63 8.00
CA GLY A 583 21.62 30.36 8.99
C GLY A 583 22.22 29.43 10.03
N LYS A 584 23.12 29.99 10.82
CA LYS A 584 23.82 29.29 11.92
C LYS A 584 23.14 29.57 13.25
N LEU A 585 23.35 28.66 14.19
CA LEU A 585 22.86 28.80 15.55
C LEU A 585 23.32 30.13 16.18
N GLY A 586 22.38 30.90 16.71
CA GLY A 586 22.57 32.23 17.29
C GLY A 586 22.38 33.42 16.34
N GLU A 587 22.24 33.21 15.02
CA GLU A 587 21.89 34.29 14.08
C GLU A 587 20.40 34.65 14.23
N SER A 588 20.07 35.95 14.09
CA SER A 588 18.68 36.42 14.17
C SER A 588 18.15 36.91 12.83
N PHE A 589 16.84 36.76 12.61
CA PHE A 589 16.16 37.33 11.43
C PHE A 589 14.72 37.74 11.77
N GLY A 590 14.14 38.61 10.95
CA GLY A 590 12.75 39.03 11.07
C GLY A 590 11.91 38.54 9.89
N LEU A 591 10.64 38.25 10.14
CA LEU A 591 9.63 38.10 9.10
C LEU A 591 8.60 39.22 9.25
N GLN A 592 8.29 39.91 8.15
CA GLN A 592 7.32 40.98 8.16
C GLN A 592 6.24 40.73 7.11
N ILE A 593 4.98 40.83 7.53
CA ILE A 593 3.79 40.66 6.68
C ILE A 593 3.08 42.00 6.58
N VAL A 594 2.81 42.46 5.35
CA VAL A 594 2.21 43.78 5.09
C VAL A 594 1.01 43.63 4.17
N LEU A 595 -0.12 44.23 4.55
CA LEU A 595 -1.34 44.33 3.74
C LEU A 595 -1.96 45.73 3.92
N GLY A 596 -1.84 46.58 2.89
CA GLY A 596 -2.25 47.99 2.99
C GLY A 596 -1.45 48.73 4.08
N ASP A 597 -2.16 49.32 5.05
CA ASP A 597 -1.55 50.02 6.20
C ASP A 597 -1.23 49.08 7.38
N ASN A 598 -1.65 47.82 7.31
CA ASN A 598 -1.44 46.85 8.39
C ASN A 598 -0.10 46.14 8.22
N CYS A 599 0.67 46.07 9.31
CA CYS A 599 1.98 45.43 9.34
C CYS A 599 2.12 44.58 10.61
N ILE A 600 2.51 43.32 10.45
CA ILE A 600 2.85 42.39 11.53
C ILE A 600 4.30 41.96 11.33
N SER A 601 5.08 41.90 12.41
CA SER A 601 6.48 41.44 12.35
C SER A 601 6.75 40.42 13.46
N GLU A 602 7.52 39.39 13.14
CA GLU A 602 7.96 38.33 14.04
C GLU A 602 9.48 38.21 13.96
N THR A 603 10.15 38.05 15.10
CA THR A 603 11.62 37.92 15.16
C THR A 603 11.98 36.50 15.60
N PHE A 604 13.03 35.94 14.99
CA PHE A 604 13.49 34.58 15.20
C PHE A 604 14.98 34.56 15.53
N VAL A 605 15.39 33.63 16.39
CA VAL A 605 16.80 33.24 16.63
C VAL A 605 16.97 31.78 16.24
N ILE A 606 17.99 31.49 15.43
CA ILE A 606 18.29 30.14 14.93
C ILE A 606 18.88 29.27 16.05
#